data_AF-A0AAU7VM66-F1
#
_entry.id   AF-A0AAU7VM66-F1
#
_cell.length_a   1.000
_cell.length_b   1.000
_cell.length_c   1.000
_cell.angle_alpha   90.00
_cell.angle_beta   90.00
_cell.angle_gamma   90.00
#
_symmetry.space_group_name_H-M   'P 1'
#
loop_
_entity.id
_entity.type
_entity.pdbx_description
1 polymer ?
#
loop_
_entity_poly.entity_id
_entity_poly.type
_entity_poly.pdbx_seq_one_letter_code
_entity_poly.pdbx_strand_id
1 'polypeptide(L)'
;MKIIGIDCATKSQKTGLALGHYENGTLTLKDATLGFTKTPIAQTIYKWINPDDKVLLAVDAPLGWPQNLGSTLTEHIAGEPLESDSNNLFRRETDKFIKRNVNKQPLDVGADRIARTAHSALAIMMS
;
A
#
# COMPACT_ATOMS: atom_id res chain seq x y z
N MET A 1 1.35 2.95 -25.06
CA MET A 1 0.67 3.21 -23.76
C MET A 1 1.69 3.71 -22.76
N LYS A 2 1.40 4.74 -21.97
CA LYS A 2 2.34 5.21 -20.93
C LYS A 2 2.12 4.43 -19.64
N ILE A 3 3.21 4.04 -18.99
CA ILE A 3 3.19 3.44 -17.66
C ILE A 3 4.04 4.33 -16.76
N ILE A 4 3.48 4.78 -15.65
CA ILE A 4 4.19 5.61 -14.67
C ILE A 4 4.32 4.82 -13.38
N GLY A 5 5.54 4.44 -13.04
CA GLY A 5 5.88 3.80 -11.76
C GLY A 5 6.12 4.85 -10.68
N ILE A 6 5.58 4.60 -9.48
CA ILE A 6 5.73 5.46 -8.30
C ILE A 6 6.14 4.57 -7.12
N ASP A 7 7.40 4.66 -6.70
CA ASP A 7 7.91 3.98 -5.52
C ASP A 7 7.81 4.91 -4.30
N CYS A 8 6.78 4.72 -3.46
CA CYS A 8 6.48 5.66 -2.39
C CYS A 8 7.43 5.52 -1.21
N ALA A 9 8.00 6.65 -0.79
CA ALA A 9 8.76 6.75 0.46
C ALA A 9 8.04 7.62 1.50
N THR A 10 8.43 7.48 2.76
CA THR A 10 7.95 8.33 3.86
C THR A 10 8.35 9.80 3.72
N LYS A 11 9.37 10.09 2.91
CA LYS A 11 9.80 11.44 2.54
C LYS A 11 9.66 11.62 1.04
N SER A 12 8.99 12.68 0.60
CA SER A 12 8.71 12.92 -0.83
C SER A 12 9.98 12.98 -1.69
N GLN A 13 11.11 13.44 -1.15
CA GLN A 13 12.38 13.51 -1.87
C GLN A 13 13.01 12.15 -2.16
N LYS A 14 12.49 11.10 -1.52
CA LYS A 14 12.93 9.71 -1.71
C LYS A 14 11.93 8.90 -2.52
N THR A 15 10.80 9.48 -2.92
CA THR A 15 9.85 8.81 -3.81
C THR A 15 10.45 8.70 -5.20
N GLY A 16 10.57 7.49 -5.73
CA GLY A 16 11.02 7.24 -7.09
C GLY A 16 9.89 7.38 -8.09
N LEU A 17 10.15 8.01 -9.23
CA LEU A 17 9.21 8.15 -10.34
C LEU A 17 9.88 7.65 -11.62
N ALA A 18 9.17 6.86 -12.42
CA ALA A 18 9.64 6.38 -13.70
C ALA A 18 8.54 6.45 -14.76
N LEU A 19 8.85 7.02 -15.92
CA LEU A 19 7.98 7.02 -17.10
C LEU A 19 8.48 5.97 -18.09
N GLY A 20 7.64 4.98 -18.37
CA GLY A 20 7.84 3.99 -19.42
C GLY A 20 6.85 4.16 -20.58
N HIS A 21 7.29 3.84 -21.78
CA HIS A 21 6.42 3.64 -22.94
C HIS A 21 6.31 2.14 -23.25
N TYR A 22 5.10 1.61 -23.15
CA TYR A 22 4.78 0.23 -23.50
C TYR A 22 4.16 0.16 -24.89
N GLU A 23 4.79 -0.61 -25.77
CA GLU A 23 4.36 -0.83 -27.14
C GLU A 23 4.80 -2.24 -27.59
N ASN A 24 3.88 -3.00 -28.20
CA ASN A 24 4.16 -4.32 -28.78
C ASN A 24 4.93 -5.27 -27.85
N GLY A 25 4.51 -5.37 -26.58
CA GLY A 25 5.16 -6.25 -25.60
C GLY A 25 6.44 -5.68 -24.97
N THR A 26 6.92 -4.53 -25.43
CA THR A 26 8.19 -3.93 -24.99
C THR A 26 7.93 -2.69 -24.15
N LEU A 27 8.56 -2.62 -22.98
CA LEU A 27 8.58 -1.44 -22.13
C LEU A 27 9.92 -0.71 -22.28
N THR A 28 9.89 0.54 -22.74
CA THR A 28 11.08 1.40 -22.83
C THR A 28 11.02 2.49 -21.77
N LEU A 29 12.03 2.58 -20.91
CA LEU A 29 12.16 3.70 -19.96
C LEU A 29 12.45 4.99 -20.74
N LYS A 30 11.67 6.04 -20.46
CA LYS A 30 11.79 7.36 -21.11
C LYS A 30 12.35 8.41 -20.16
N ASP A 31 11.96 8.35 -18.90
CA ASP A 31 12.42 9.27 -17.87
C ASP A 31 12.39 8.58 -16.51
N ALA A 32 13.27 8.99 -15.61
CA ALA A 32 13.29 8.54 -14.22
C ALA A 32 13.84 9.65 -13.33
N THR A 33 13.15 9.94 -12.24
CA THR A 33 13.52 11.02 -11.33
C THR A 33 13.07 10.72 -9.90
N LEU A 34 13.63 11.44 -8.95
CA LEU A 34 13.16 11.46 -7.57
C LEU A 34 12.18 12.60 -7.36
N GLY A 35 11.32 12.47 -6.36
CA GLY A 35 10.54 13.61 -5.88
C GLY A 35 11.45 14.74 -5.39
N PHE A 36 10.94 15.97 -5.41
CA PHE A 36 11.73 17.15 -5.05
C PHE A 36 10.90 18.07 -4.14
N THR A 37 11.51 18.65 -3.11
CA THR A 37 10.76 19.45 -2.11
C THR A 37 10.03 20.64 -2.73
N LYS A 38 10.64 21.28 -3.74
CA LYS A 38 10.08 22.48 -4.38
C LYS A 38 9.05 22.17 -5.47
N THR A 39 8.94 20.91 -5.91
CA THR A 39 8.04 20.51 -6.98
C THR A 39 7.22 19.31 -6.53
N PRO A 40 5.92 19.48 -6.25
CA PRO A 40 5.05 18.37 -5.90
C PRO A 40 5.15 17.24 -6.91
N ILE A 41 5.24 16.00 -6.44
CA ILE A 41 5.31 14.78 -7.28
C ILE A 41 4.18 14.75 -8.31
N ALA A 42 2.97 15.16 -7.92
CA ALA A 42 1.82 15.24 -8.82
C ALA A 42 2.06 16.16 -10.03
N GLN A 43 2.80 17.26 -9.86
CA GLN A 43 3.15 18.15 -10.97
C GLN A 43 4.16 17.51 -11.92
N THR A 44 5.12 16.74 -11.40
CA THR A 44 6.05 15.97 -12.24
C THR A 44 5.30 14.94 -13.07
N ILE A 45 4.38 14.19 -12.45
CA ILE A 45 3.54 13.21 -13.14
C ILE A 45 2.67 13.89 -14.19
N TYR A 46 2.06 15.03 -13.86
CA TYR A 46 1.20 15.77 -14.79
C TYR A 46 1.94 16.19 -16.07
N LYS A 47 3.22 16.56 -15.96
CA LYS A 47 4.07 16.89 -17.14
C LYS A 47 4.30 15.69 -18.07
N TRP A 48 4.10 14.47 -17.60
CA TRP A 48 4.25 13.26 -18.41
C TRP A 48 2.94 12.80 -19.08
N ILE A 49 1.80 13.41 -18.74
CA ILE A 49 0.47 13.00 -19.18
C ILE A 49 -0.15 14.09 -20.06
N ASN A 50 -0.58 13.71 -21.26
CA ASN A 50 -1.46 14.51 -22.11
C ASN A 50 -2.91 14.02 -21.96
N PRO A 51 -3.92 14.88 -22.22
CA PRO A 51 -5.33 14.52 -22.06
C PRO A 51 -5.77 13.24 -22.81
N ASP A 52 -5.20 13.00 -23.99
CA ASP A 52 -5.56 11.87 -24.85
C ASP A 52 -4.72 10.61 -24.59
N ASP A 53 -3.78 10.66 -23.64
CA ASP A 53 -2.92 9.51 -23.35
C ASP A 53 -3.68 8.42 -22.58
N LYS A 54 -3.52 7.18 -23.03
CA LYS A 54 -3.79 6.01 -22.18
C LYS A 54 -2.61 5.81 -21.23
N VAL A 55 -2.85 6.07 -19.95
CA VAL A 55 -1.85 6.00 -18.87
C VAL A 55 -2.23 4.96 -17.82
N LEU A 56 -1.28 4.12 -17.44
CA LEU A 56 -1.36 3.25 -16.28
C LEU A 56 -0.44 3.78 -15.17
N LEU A 57 -0.98 4.08 -14.00
CA LEU A 57 -0.20 4.40 -12.81
C LEU A 57 0.05 3.12 -12.00
N ALA A 58 1.32 2.78 -11.77
CA ALA A 58 1.75 1.68 -10.92
C ALA A 58 2.33 2.26 -9.62
N VAL A 59 1.55 2.22 -8.55
CA VAL A 59 1.92 2.84 -7.26
C VAL A 59 2.35 1.74 -6.28
N ASP A 60 3.62 1.76 -5.89
CA ASP A 60 4.12 0.95 -4.78
C ASP A 60 3.88 1.71 -3.48
N ALA A 61 2.72 1.44 -2.88
CA ALA A 61 2.40 1.86 -1.53
C ALA A 61 1.41 0.87 -0.90
N PRO A 62 1.53 0.60 0.41
CA PRO A 62 0.53 -0.16 1.14
C PRO A 62 -0.73 0.69 1.38
N LEU A 63 -1.49 0.98 0.33
CA LEU A 63 -2.72 1.77 0.42
C LEU A 63 -3.84 1.03 1.15
N GLY A 64 -4.63 1.77 1.92
CA GLY A 64 -5.77 1.24 2.66
C GLY A 64 -5.40 0.60 4.00
N TRP A 65 -6.42 0.46 4.85
CA TRP A 65 -6.33 -0.19 6.15
C TRP A 65 -7.24 -1.42 6.16
N PRO A 66 -6.97 -2.42 7.00
CA PRO A 66 -7.92 -3.52 7.21
C PRO A 66 -9.25 -2.96 7.72
N GLN A 67 -10.33 -3.17 6.97
CA GLN A 67 -11.64 -2.61 7.29
C GLN A 67 -12.11 -2.99 8.70
N ASN A 68 -11.90 -4.27 9.06
CA ASN A 68 -12.30 -4.78 10.37
C ASN A 68 -11.51 -4.15 11.51
N LEU A 69 -10.23 -3.78 11.30
CA LEU A 69 -9.48 -3.06 12.32
C LEU A 69 -10.15 -1.73 12.67
N GLY A 70 -10.56 -0.98 11.64
CA GLY A 70 -11.22 0.30 11.83
C GLY A 70 -12.55 0.16 12.57
N SER A 71 -13.41 -0.78 12.16
CA SER A 71 -14.68 -1.01 12.83
C SER A 71 -14.50 -1.47 14.28
N THR A 72 -13.59 -2.41 14.54
CA THR A 72 -13.39 -2.95 15.90
C THR A 72 -12.79 -1.90 16.84
N LEU A 73 -11.88 -1.04 16.37
CA LEU A 73 -11.27 -0.01 17.21
C LEU A 73 -12.20 1.16 17.55
N THR A 74 -13.32 1.34 16.82
CA THR A 74 -14.21 2.48 17.03
C THR A 74 -14.87 2.46 18.41
N GLU A 75 -15.17 1.27 18.93
CA GLU A 75 -15.85 1.06 20.21
C GLU A 75 -14.93 0.43 21.27
N HIS A 76 -13.66 0.21 20.93
CA HIS A 76 -12.71 -0.52 21.79
C HIS A 76 -12.22 0.32 22.96
N ILE A 77 -12.17 -0.29 24.14
CA ILE A 77 -11.51 0.28 25.32
C ILE A 77 -10.11 -0.32 25.44
N ALA A 78 -9.10 0.54 25.57
CA ALA A 78 -7.71 0.12 25.68
C ALA A 78 -7.51 -0.88 26.83
N GLY A 79 -6.94 -2.05 26.52
CA GLY A 79 -6.72 -3.14 27.46
C GLY A 79 -7.75 -4.27 27.40
N GLU A 80 -8.88 -4.07 26.69
CA GLU A 80 -9.84 -5.14 26.44
C GLU A 80 -9.39 -6.07 25.31
N PRO A 81 -9.79 -7.36 25.34
CA PRO A 81 -9.50 -8.28 24.24
C PRO A 81 -10.25 -7.86 22.96
N LEU A 82 -9.67 -8.22 21.82
CA LEU A 82 -10.32 -8.10 20.52
C LEU A 82 -10.87 -9.47 20.13
N GLU A 83 -12.19 -9.60 19.95
CA GLU A 83 -12.82 -10.91 19.65
C GLU A 83 -12.58 -11.40 18.20
N SER A 84 -12.18 -10.49 17.30
CA SER A 84 -12.02 -10.81 15.88
C SER A 84 -10.72 -11.58 15.59
N ASP A 85 -10.77 -12.53 14.65
CA ASP A 85 -9.57 -13.23 14.20
C ASP A 85 -8.48 -12.26 13.72
N SER A 86 -7.24 -12.53 14.13
CA SER A 86 -6.07 -11.70 13.82
C SER A 86 -5.85 -11.50 12.31
N ASN A 87 -6.15 -12.47 11.45
CA ASN A 87 -6.00 -12.28 10.01
C ASN A 87 -7.09 -11.37 9.45
N ASN A 88 -8.29 -11.43 10.00
CA ASN A 88 -9.38 -10.53 9.63
C ASN A 88 -9.11 -9.09 10.10
N LEU A 89 -8.49 -8.94 11.27
CA LEU A 89 -8.09 -7.64 11.81
C LEU A 89 -6.92 -7.02 11.05
N PHE A 90 -5.94 -7.79 10.62
CA PHE A 90 -4.66 -7.21 10.18
C PHE A 90 -4.40 -7.29 8.67
N ARG A 91 -5.20 -8.04 7.91
CA ARG A 91 -5.03 -8.16 6.45
C ARG A 91 -6.01 -7.28 5.69
N ARG A 92 -5.50 -6.53 4.71
CA ARG A 92 -6.33 -5.79 3.76
C ARG A 92 -6.93 -6.74 2.73
N GLU A 93 -7.98 -6.29 2.04
CA GLU A 93 -8.58 -7.06 0.94
C GLU A 93 -7.58 -7.35 -0.18
N THR A 94 -6.67 -6.42 -0.48
CA THR A 94 -5.56 -6.66 -1.42
C THR A 94 -4.67 -7.82 -0.96
N ASP A 95 -4.35 -7.92 0.34
CA ASP A 95 -3.48 -8.98 0.87
C ASP A 95 -4.18 -10.35 0.76
N LYS A 96 -5.49 -10.39 1.07
CA LYS A 96 -6.34 -11.57 0.88
C LYS A 96 -6.43 -11.96 -0.61
N PHE A 97 -6.60 -10.99 -1.51
CA PHE A 97 -6.64 -11.21 -2.95
C PHE A 97 -5.34 -11.82 -3.48
N ILE A 98 -4.18 -11.25 -3.11
CA ILE A 98 -2.87 -11.79 -3.48
C ILE A 98 -2.70 -13.21 -2.94
N LYS A 99 -3.05 -13.46 -1.67
CA LYS A 99 -2.97 -14.81 -1.09
C LYS A 99 -3.85 -15.81 -1.84
N ARG A 100 -5.07 -15.45 -2.22
CA ARG A 100 -5.99 -16.31 -2.98
C ARG A 100 -5.49 -16.61 -4.40
N ASN A 101 -4.91 -15.64 -5.09
CA ASN A 101 -4.57 -15.76 -6.52
C ASN A 101 -3.15 -16.27 -6.79
N VAL A 102 -2.18 -15.93 -5.94
CA VAL A 102 -0.77 -16.27 -6.17
C VAL A 102 -0.12 -17.03 -5.01
N ASN A 103 -0.89 -17.35 -3.97
CA ASN A 103 -0.44 -18.07 -2.75
C ASN A 103 0.72 -17.41 -1.98
N LYS A 104 1.10 -16.18 -2.32
CA LYS A 104 2.07 -15.38 -1.57
C LYS A 104 1.36 -14.61 -0.46
N GLN A 105 1.99 -14.50 0.70
CA GLN A 105 1.47 -13.74 1.84
C GLN A 105 2.15 -12.37 1.88
N PRO A 106 1.45 -11.27 1.59
CA PRO A 106 1.98 -9.92 1.79
C PRO A 106 2.14 -9.59 3.28
N LEU A 107 2.95 -8.56 3.55
CA LEU A 107 3.09 -7.98 4.89
C LEU A 107 1.77 -7.37 5.35
N ASP A 108 1.44 -7.59 6.63
CA ASP A 108 0.23 -7.04 7.22
C ASP A 108 0.42 -5.56 7.59
N VAL A 109 -0.42 -4.70 7.02
CA VAL A 109 -0.38 -3.25 7.28
C VAL A 109 -0.99 -2.97 8.65
N GLY A 110 -0.23 -2.33 9.54
CA GLY A 110 -0.68 -1.96 10.90
C GLY A 110 -0.49 -3.05 11.95
N ALA A 111 0.01 -4.24 11.57
CA ALA A 111 0.24 -5.34 12.50
C ALA A 111 1.66 -5.88 12.55
N ASP A 112 2.52 -5.31 11.70
CA ASP A 112 3.88 -5.78 11.60
C ASP A 112 4.62 -5.59 12.94
N ARG A 113 5.38 -6.61 13.32
CA ARG A 113 6.23 -6.71 14.54
C ARG A 113 5.54 -7.07 15.86
N ILE A 114 4.52 -6.34 16.34
CA ILE A 114 4.04 -6.54 17.73
C ILE A 114 2.52 -6.68 17.90
N ALA A 115 1.69 -6.25 16.95
CA ALA A 115 0.24 -6.22 17.17
C ALA A 115 -0.37 -7.62 17.31
N ARG A 116 0.10 -8.59 16.52
CA ARG A 116 -0.34 -10.00 16.62
C ARG A 116 0.04 -10.63 17.97
N THR A 117 1.22 -10.28 18.49
CA THR A 117 1.67 -10.72 19.81
C THR A 117 0.82 -10.11 20.92
N ALA A 118 0.55 -8.80 20.85
CA ALA A 118 -0.30 -8.10 21.80
C ALA A 118 -1.74 -8.64 21.81
N HIS A 119 -2.32 -8.88 20.63
CA HIS A 119 -3.63 -9.51 20.47
C HIS A 119 -3.68 -10.88 21.18
N SER A 120 -2.67 -11.71 20.96
CA SER A 120 -2.60 -13.04 21.57
C SER A 120 -2.40 -12.98 23.08
N ALA A 121 -1.57 -12.05 23.57
CA ALA A 121 -1.32 -11.87 25.00
C ALA A 121 -2.59 -11.42 25.75
N LEU A 122 -3.35 -10.47 25.18
CA LEU A 122 -4.62 -10.02 25.76
C LEU A 122 -5.64 -11.17 25.86
N ALA A 123 -5.73 -12.01 24.83
CA ALA A 123 -6.61 -13.18 24.87
C ALA A 123 -6.23 -14.15 26.01
N ILE A 124 -4.93 -14.36 26.27
CA ILE A 124 -4.44 -15.21 27.38
C ILE A 124 -4.73 -14.58 28.74
N MET A 125 -4.58 -13.26 28.88
CA MET A 125 -4.79 -12.56 30.15
C MET A 125 -6.27 -12.49 30.56
N MET A 126 -7.18 -12.64 29.59
CA MET A 126 -8.62 -12.44 29.77
C MET A 126 -9.43 -13.74 29.57
N SER A 127 -8.75 -14.89 29.46
CA SER A 127 -9.34 -16.24 29.43
C SER A 127 -9.45 -16.85 30.82
#